data_AF-A0A8T3XZG3-F1
#
_entry.id   AF-A0A8T3XZG3-F1
#
_cell.length_a   1.000
_cell.length_b   1.000
_cell.length_c   1.000
_cell.angle_alpha   90.00
_cell.angle_beta   90.00
_cell.angle_gamma   90.00
#
_symmetry.space_group_name_H-M   'P 1'
#
loop_
_entity.id
_entity.type
_entity.pdbx_description
1 polymer ?
#
loop_
_entity_poly.entity_id
_entity_poly.type
_entity_poly.pdbx_seq_one_letter_code
_entity_poly.pdbx_strand_id
1 'polypeptide(L)'
;MKKRGFLVKNKKGISDIVTYLLIIVISMIALGILWVIVANFLSQGGEQVSLQGITISLGIKSAQIFSDDVSIRVSRGAGEGDLRGVKFIFSDGSKTESFDDKTALGQLEEKTFNFNLQELENSELKTVSVAPIYFSAGKETIGNIVDTFQFSQTQISGETDVTGTGEETGGATCGDHQCVSPENAASCSADCRSDNIGGVCENNICEAGENSVSCPNDCNNENPVCGDAQCVSPESISSCPADCSTCVPETCAEIEKQCGSWSSARCGGTIECSPCASGDYCTDDGKCLQDAPLNFGTIDGVWPIGAAKYFDSESLPKTPSEISGYIGKYVKFITGSEAGNCRKIEYAENLNVPGVYDKSYLRIEVVVNINGGNGYEVWRSSSCGGIA
;
A
#
# COMPACT_ATOMS: atom_id res chain seq x y z
N MET A 1 -23.39 96.61 65.99
CA MET A 1 -22.96 95.21 66.23
C MET A 1 -22.57 94.56 64.91
N LYS A 2 -21.48 93.80 64.95
CA LYS A 2 -20.69 93.25 63.85
C LYS A 2 -21.33 91.98 63.29
N LYS A 3 -21.55 91.88 61.97
CA LYS A 3 -21.53 90.61 61.22
C LYS A 3 -20.97 90.90 59.82
N ARG A 4 -19.65 90.72 59.66
CA ARG A 4 -18.99 90.67 58.36
C ARG A 4 -19.35 89.32 57.72
N GLY A 5 -20.15 89.33 56.66
CA GLY A 5 -20.35 88.17 55.78
C GLY A 5 -19.09 87.96 54.94
N PHE A 6 -18.40 86.86 55.18
CA PHE A 6 -17.26 86.41 54.38
C PHE A 6 -17.80 85.78 53.09
N LEU A 7 -17.69 86.50 51.97
CA LEU A 7 -17.98 85.98 50.64
C LEU A 7 -16.90 84.97 50.23
N VAL A 8 -17.19 83.68 50.37
CA VAL A 8 -16.40 82.60 49.76
C VAL A 8 -16.68 82.58 48.25
N LYS A 9 -15.67 82.95 47.45
CA LYS A 9 -15.72 82.95 45.98
C LYS A 9 -15.40 81.52 45.49
N ASN A 10 -16.41 80.74 45.11
CA ASN A 10 -16.22 79.42 44.48
C ASN A 10 -15.56 79.57 43.10
N LYS A 11 -14.25 79.35 43.00
CA LYS A 11 -13.54 79.16 41.74
C LYS A 11 -13.50 77.67 41.37
N LYS A 12 -14.66 77.08 41.05
CA LYS A 12 -14.77 75.71 40.50
C LYS A 12 -15.00 75.74 38.98
N GLY A 13 -14.11 76.40 38.25
CA GLY A 13 -14.24 76.56 36.80
C GLY A 13 -13.09 75.94 36.00
N ILE A 14 -11.86 75.99 36.53
CA ILE A 14 -10.68 75.52 35.81
C ILE A 14 -10.26 74.13 36.28
N SER A 15 -10.38 73.83 37.58
CA SER A 15 -9.96 72.52 38.11
C SER A 15 -10.83 71.38 37.58
N ASP A 16 -12.13 71.56 37.46
CA ASP A 16 -13.03 70.48 37.01
C ASP A 16 -12.80 70.15 35.52
N ILE A 17 -12.62 71.17 34.67
CA ILE A 17 -12.31 70.99 33.24
C ILE A 17 -10.95 70.30 33.07
N VAL A 18 -9.94 70.74 33.82
CA VAL A 18 -8.60 70.12 33.79
C VAL A 18 -8.66 68.68 34.29
N THR A 19 -9.45 68.39 35.33
CA THR A 19 -9.65 67.02 35.82
C THR A 19 -10.37 66.14 34.80
N TYR A 20 -11.43 66.61 34.14
CA TYR A 20 -12.09 65.84 33.08
C TYR A 20 -11.17 65.58 31.90
N LEU A 21 -10.41 66.60 31.46
CA LEU A 21 -9.42 66.43 30.39
C LEU A 21 -8.37 65.38 30.76
N LEU A 22 -7.86 65.45 32.00
CA LEU A 22 -6.84 64.53 32.50
C LEU A 22 -7.38 63.10 32.65
N ILE A 23 -8.63 62.93 33.09
CA ILE A 23 -9.32 61.62 33.12
C ILE A 23 -9.49 61.05 31.71
N ILE A 24 -9.87 61.88 30.73
CA ILE A 24 -10.03 61.44 29.34
C ILE A 24 -8.68 60.99 28.76
N VAL A 25 -7.61 61.76 29.01
CA VAL A 25 -6.25 61.41 28.56
C VAL A 25 -5.77 60.11 29.19
N ILE A 26 -5.94 59.95 30.51
CA ILE A 26 -5.58 58.70 31.20
C ILE A 26 -6.41 57.52 30.67
N SER A 27 -7.70 57.71 30.40
CA SER A 27 -8.55 56.66 29.85
C SER A 27 -8.08 56.21 28.46
N MET A 28 -7.67 57.14 27.59
CA MET A 28 -7.12 56.77 26.28
C MET A 28 -5.79 56.01 26.39
N ILE A 29 -4.93 56.40 27.34
CA ILE A 29 -3.67 55.69 27.61
C ILE A 29 -3.96 54.27 28.11
N ALA A 30 -4.90 54.12 29.06
CA ALA A 30 -5.30 52.83 29.59
C ALA A 30 -5.85 51.89 28.50
N LEU A 31 -6.68 52.42 27.59
CA LEU A 31 -7.18 51.68 26.43
C LEU A 31 -6.05 51.30 25.45
N GLY A 32 -5.07 52.19 25.24
CA GLY A 32 -3.91 51.91 24.41
C GLY A 32 -3.04 50.79 24.95
N ILE A 33 -2.80 50.76 26.27
CA ILE A 33 -2.03 49.69 26.93
C ILE A 33 -2.78 48.36 26.82
N LEU A 34 -4.11 48.36 27.06
CA LEU A 34 -4.94 47.18 26.86
C LEU A 34 -4.88 46.68 25.42
N TRP A 35 -4.93 47.58 24.43
CA TRP A 35 -4.81 47.22 23.02
C TRP A 35 -3.45 46.60 22.68
N VAL A 36 -2.34 47.10 23.23
CA VAL A 36 -1.01 46.51 22.99
C VAL A 36 -0.92 45.08 23.53
N ILE A 37 -1.50 44.80 24.71
CA ILE A 37 -1.52 43.46 25.29
C ILE A 37 -2.38 42.53 24.43
N VAL A 38 -3.57 42.98 24.03
CA VAL A 38 -4.48 42.21 23.17
C VAL A 38 -3.87 41.99 21.78
N ALA A 39 -3.22 42.99 21.20
CA ALA A 39 -2.57 42.91 19.89
C ALA A 39 -1.38 41.96 19.92
N ASN A 40 -0.52 42.03 20.94
CA ASN A 40 0.59 41.08 21.10
C ASN A 40 0.07 39.64 21.30
N PHE A 41 -1.02 39.47 22.05
CA PHE A 41 -1.66 38.17 22.22
C PHE A 41 -2.28 37.65 20.92
N LEU A 42 -2.93 38.52 20.13
CA LEU A 42 -3.47 38.18 18.81
C LEU A 42 -2.36 37.89 17.79
N SER A 43 -1.22 38.57 17.86
CA SER A 43 -0.06 38.30 17.01
C SER A 43 0.68 37.01 17.39
N GLN A 44 0.62 36.58 18.65
CA GLN A 44 1.17 35.29 19.10
C GLN A 44 0.21 34.12 18.89
N GLY A 45 -1.11 34.35 19.01
CA GLY A 45 -2.15 33.36 18.75
C GLY A 45 -2.60 33.28 17.28
N GLY A 46 -2.01 34.11 16.42
CA GLY A 46 -2.32 34.22 14.99
C GLY A 46 -1.33 33.45 14.11
N GLU A 47 -0.81 32.30 14.56
CA GLU A 47 -0.30 31.33 13.58
C GLU A 47 -1.49 30.99 12.68
N GLN A 48 -1.40 31.40 11.41
CA GLN A 48 -2.42 31.14 10.41
C GLN A 48 -2.80 29.67 10.51
N VAL A 49 -4.06 29.37 10.79
CA VAL A 49 -4.65 28.06 10.51
C VAL A 49 -4.48 27.88 9.01
N SER A 50 -3.39 27.23 8.62
CA SER A 50 -2.99 27.09 7.23
C SER A 50 -4.00 26.20 6.54
N LEU A 51 -4.94 26.84 5.85
CA LEU A 51 -5.98 26.16 5.07
C LEU A 51 -5.37 25.29 3.95
N GLN A 52 -4.10 25.50 3.59
CA GLN A 52 -3.37 24.66 2.63
C GLN A 52 -3.19 23.22 3.10
N GLY A 53 -3.17 22.94 4.40
CA GLY A 53 -3.11 21.57 4.92
C GLY A 53 -4.42 20.80 4.74
N ILE A 54 -5.55 21.51 4.59
CA ILE A 54 -6.89 20.94 4.48
C ILE A 54 -7.20 20.51 3.04
N THR A 55 -6.61 21.18 2.04
CA THR A 55 -6.79 20.84 0.62
C THR A 55 -5.98 19.64 0.19
N ILE A 56 -5.00 19.20 0.98
CA ILE A 56 -4.19 18.03 0.69
C ILE A 56 -4.85 16.80 1.32
N SER A 57 -5.63 16.09 0.51
CA SER A 57 -6.16 14.79 0.88
C SER A 57 -5.11 13.71 0.59
N LEU A 58 -4.62 13.05 1.64
CA LEU A 58 -3.83 11.83 1.55
C LEU A 58 -4.67 10.67 2.07
N GLY A 59 -4.53 9.52 1.44
CA GLY A 59 -5.19 8.29 1.89
C GLY A 59 -4.27 7.10 1.74
N ILE A 60 -4.28 6.22 2.73
CA ILE A 60 -3.59 4.94 2.70
C ILE A 60 -4.48 3.97 1.92
N LYS A 61 -3.98 3.47 0.79
CA LYS A 61 -4.69 2.48 -0.02
C LYS A 61 -4.45 1.07 0.47
N SER A 62 -3.23 0.80 0.93
CA SER A 62 -2.87 -0.47 1.56
C SER A 62 -1.62 -0.31 2.39
N ALA A 63 -1.52 -1.09 3.47
CA ALA A 63 -0.30 -1.27 4.23
C ALA A 63 -0.12 -2.77 4.49
N GLN A 64 1.04 -3.30 4.11
CA GLN A 64 1.35 -4.73 4.20
C GLN A 64 2.72 -4.91 4.84
N ILE A 65 2.85 -5.94 5.67
CA ILE A 65 4.10 -6.31 6.34
C ILE A 65 4.67 -7.52 5.60
N PHE A 66 5.91 -7.42 5.13
CA PHE A 66 6.64 -8.47 4.43
C PHE A 66 7.91 -8.81 5.19
N SER A 67 7.84 -9.82 6.07
CA SER A 67 8.93 -10.24 6.97
C SER A 67 9.51 -9.08 7.80
N ASP A 68 10.48 -8.36 7.24
CA ASP A 68 11.26 -7.33 7.90
C ASP A 68 10.91 -5.91 7.40
N ASP A 69 10.17 -5.78 6.30
CA ASP A 69 9.80 -4.50 5.70
C ASP A 69 8.29 -4.24 5.73
N VAL A 70 7.91 -2.98 5.91
CA VAL A 70 6.52 -2.50 5.84
C VAL A 70 6.34 -1.70 4.56
N SER A 71 5.46 -2.18 3.68
CA SER A 71 5.12 -1.56 2.39
C SER A 71 3.78 -0.85 2.48
N ILE A 72 3.78 0.47 2.30
CA ILE A 72 2.58 1.32 2.38
C ILE A 72 2.34 1.99 1.04
N ARG A 73 1.15 1.79 0.50
CA ARG A 73 0.67 2.51 -0.68
C ARG A 73 -0.14 3.72 -0.24
N VAL A 74 0.37 4.91 -0.57
CA VAL A 74 -0.29 6.19 -0.29
C VAL A 74 -0.76 6.81 -1.59
N SER A 75 -1.98 7.32 -1.57
CA SER A 75 -2.61 8.06 -2.65
C SER A 75 -2.81 9.51 -2.26
N ARG A 76 -2.70 10.41 -3.23
CA ARG A 76 -3.08 11.81 -3.07
C ARG A 76 -4.37 12.11 -3.85
N GLY A 77 -5.38 12.64 -3.18
CA GLY A 77 -6.62 13.11 -3.80
C GLY A 77 -6.44 14.38 -4.64
N ALA A 78 -7.50 14.80 -5.32
CA ALA A 78 -7.53 16.08 -6.03
C ALA A 78 -7.57 17.24 -5.02
N GLY A 79 -6.70 18.24 -5.20
CA GLY A 79 -6.67 19.40 -4.31
C GLY A 79 -5.48 20.34 -4.52
N GLU A 80 -5.73 21.64 -4.39
CA GLU A 80 -4.70 22.69 -4.53
C GLU A 80 -3.88 22.81 -3.24
N GLY A 81 -2.71 22.16 -3.21
CA GLY A 81 -1.76 22.23 -2.11
C GLY A 81 -0.35 21.83 -2.55
N ASP A 82 0.69 22.45 -1.97
CA ASP A 82 2.09 22.17 -2.31
C ASP A 82 2.65 21.08 -1.39
N LEU A 83 2.28 19.83 -1.68
CA LEU A 83 2.79 18.65 -0.96
C LEU A 83 4.26 18.42 -1.32
N ARG A 84 5.13 18.47 -0.31
CA ARG A 84 6.57 18.25 -0.42
C ARG A 84 7.02 16.89 0.09
N GLY A 85 6.17 16.19 0.81
CA GLY A 85 6.50 14.89 1.36
C GLY A 85 5.38 14.31 2.20
N VAL A 86 5.58 13.09 2.68
CA VAL A 86 4.64 12.40 3.56
C VAL A 86 5.41 11.97 4.81
N LYS A 87 4.85 12.31 5.98
CA LYS A 87 5.30 11.78 7.26
C LYS A 87 4.52 10.53 7.59
N PHE A 88 5.24 9.46 7.89
CA PHE A 88 4.70 8.17 8.32
C PHE A 88 4.93 8.02 9.81
N ILE A 89 3.92 7.58 10.54
CA ILE A 89 3.98 7.41 11.99
C ILE A 89 3.48 6.01 12.31
N PHE A 90 4.40 5.17 12.75
CA PHE A 90 4.17 3.78 13.13
C PHE A 90 3.98 3.69 14.65
N SER A 91 3.06 2.86 15.12
CA SER A 91 2.79 2.68 16.56
C SER A 91 2.42 1.25 16.90
N ASP A 92 2.97 0.74 18.00
CA ASP A 92 2.56 -0.51 18.67
C ASP A 92 1.52 -0.26 19.77
N GLY A 93 1.04 0.98 19.91
CA GLY A 93 0.14 1.45 20.97
C GLY A 93 0.82 1.91 22.27
N SER A 94 2.12 1.65 22.43
CA SER A 94 2.96 2.08 23.57
C SER A 94 4.13 2.96 23.14
N LYS A 95 4.73 2.68 21.98
CA LYS A 95 5.85 3.39 21.36
C LYS A 95 5.47 3.80 19.94
N THR A 96 6.11 4.87 19.46
CA THR A 96 5.91 5.41 18.13
C THR A 96 7.24 5.65 17.42
N GLU A 97 7.33 5.27 16.15
CA GLU A 97 8.47 5.56 15.26
C GLU A 97 7.97 6.38 14.07
N SER A 98 8.70 7.41 13.65
CA SER A 98 8.24 8.28 12.56
C SER A 98 9.31 8.53 11.50
N PHE A 99 8.89 8.49 10.24
CA PHE A 99 9.76 8.69 9.07
C PHE A 99 9.22 9.84 8.22
N ASP A 100 10.11 10.73 7.80
CA ASP A 100 9.78 11.85 6.93
C ASP A 100 10.31 11.55 5.52
N ASP A 101 9.42 11.26 4.57
CA ASP A 101 9.78 11.05 3.17
C ASP A 101 9.49 12.33 2.35
N LYS A 102 10.53 12.92 1.75
CA LYS A 102 10.43 14.16 0.95
C LYS A 102 10.04 13.93 -0.51
N THR A 103 9.47 12.77 -0.81
CA THR A 103 8.89 12.50 -2.12
C THR A 103 7.56 13.23 -2.26
N ALA A 104 7.52 14.22 -3.15
CA ALA A 104 6.28 14.87 -3.54
C ALA A 104 5.39 13.91 -4.35
N LEU A 105 4.08 13.91 -4.06
CA LEU A 105 3.05 13.20 -4.84
C LEU A 105 2.23 14.23 -5.61
N GLY A 106 2.05 14.01 -6.90
CA GLY A 106 1.12 14.74 -7.76
C GLY A 106 -0.35 14.46 -7.40
N GLN A 107 -1.25 15.30 -7.89
CA GLN A 107 -2.69 15.06 -7.70
C GLN A 107 -3.11 13.75 -8.38
N LEU A 108 -3.91 12.94 -7.69
CA LEU A 108 -4.37 11.61 -8.13
C LEU A 108 -3.22 10.60 -8.34
N GLU A 109 -2.02 10.90 -7.85
CA GLU A 109 -0.88 9.99 -7.91
C GLU A 109 -0.90 9.03 -6.71
N GLU A 110 -0.52 7.78 -6.96
CA GLU A 110 -0.29 6.76 -5.94
C GLU A 110 1.17 6.33 -5.95
N LYS A 111 1.74 6.09 -4.77
CA LYS A 111 3.10 5.59 -4.63
C LYS A 111 3.24 4.66 -3.45
N THR A 112 4.13 3.69 -3.62
CA THR A 112 4.48 2.73 -2.57
C THR A 112 5.77 3.17 -1.88
N PHE A 113 5.76 3.14 -0.56
CA PHE A 113 6.88 3.46 0.31
C PHE A 113 7.20 2.24 1.16
N ASN A 114 8.49 1.89 1.24
CA ASN A 114 8.96 0.73 1.97
C ASN A 114 9.82 1.19 3.15
N PHE A 115 9.51 0.70 4.34
CA PHE A 115 10.19 1.06 5.58
C PHE A 115 10.70 -0.18 6.29
N ASN A 116 11.91 -0.08 6.83
CA ASN A 116 12.47 -1.08 7.71
C ASN A 116 12.39 -0.53 9.15
N LEU A 117 11.55 -1.11 9.99
CA LEU A 117 11.35 -0.65 11.37
C LEU A 117 12.42 -1.28 12.25
N GLN A 118 13.30 -0.45 12.82
CA GLN A 118 14.42 -0.93 13.65
C GLN A 118 14.12 -0.82 15.15
N GLU A 119 13.27 0.14 15.54
CA GLU A 119 12.93 0.40 16.94
C GLU A 119 11.59 -0.24 17.36
N LEU A 120 10.79 -0.67 16.39
CA LEU A 120 9.54 -1.40 16.56
C LEU A 120 9.66 -2.79 15.91
N GLU A 121 9.30 -3.86 16.62
CA GLU A 121 9.18 -5.17 15.97
C GLU A 121 7.91 -5.22 15.12
N ASN A 122 8.07 -5.59 13.84
CA ASN A 122 6.98 -5.63 12.86
C ASN A 122 5.77 -6.47 13.33
N SER A 123 5.99 -7.47 14.19
CA SER A 123 4.96 -8.35 14.75
C SER A 123 4.03 -7.67 15.77
N GLU A 124 4.43 -6.53 16.35
CA GLU A 124 3.65 -5.79 17.36
C GLU A 124 3.06 -4.48 16.81
N LEU A 125 3.31 -4.18 15.54
CA LEU A 125 2.83 -2.96 14.90
C LEU A 125 1.30 -2.94 14.86
N LYS A 126 0.69 -1.91 15.45
CA LYS A 126 -0.77 -1.76 15.55
C LYS A 126 -1.33 -0.77 14.55
N THR A 127 -0.63 0.34 14.31
CA THR A 127 -1.14 1.37 13.41
C THR A 127 -0.04 2.02 12.59
N VAL A 128 -0.38 2.46 11.39
CA VAL A 128 0.39 3.46 10.65
C VAL A 128 -0.50 4.64 10.26
N SER A 129 -0.03 5.84 10.55
CA SER A 129 -0.67 7.09 10.21
C SER A 129 0.15 7.86 9.19
N VAL A 130 -0.53 8.61 8.31
CA VAL A 130 0.12 9.50 7.34
C VAL A 130 -0.29 10.95 7.57
N ALA A 131 0.68 11.85 7.45
CA ALA A 131 0.47 13.30 7.52
C ALA A 131 1.22 14.00 6.36
N PRO A 132 0.61 15.01 5.71
CA PRO A 132 1.25 15.73 4.63
C PRO A 132 2.33 16.67 5.16
N ILE A 133 3.47 16.70 4.50
CA ILE A 133 4.51 17.71 4.70
C ILE A 133 4.36 18.73 3.57
N TYR A 134 4.04 19.97 3.90
CA TYR A 134 3.78 21.01 2.91
C TYR A 134 4.46 22.32 3.27
N PHE A 135 4.61 23.18 2.28
CA PHE A 135 5.19 24.49 2.48
C PHE A 135 4.10 25.51 2.83
N SER A 136 4.20 26.15 3.99
CA SER A 136 3.26 27.18 4.42
C SER A 136 4.00 28.35 5.05
N ALA A 137 3.61 29.57 4.65
CA ALA A 137 4.20 30.82 5.14
C ALA A 137 5.75 30.88 5.15
N GLY A 138 6.41 30.23 4.18
CA GLY A 138 7.87 30.26 4.06
C GLY A 138 8.62 29.14 4.80
N LYS A 139 7.91 28.18 5.41
CA LYS A 139 8.50 27.08 6.20
C LYS A 139 7.87 25.73 5.83
N GLU A 140 8.65 24.65 5.92
CA GLU A 140 8.13 23.28 5.89
C GLU A 140 7.35 23.02 7.18
N THR A 141 6.07 22.68 7.03
CA THR A 141 5.15 22.39 8.15
C THR A 141 4.58 20.99 7.95
N ILE A 142 4.48 20.24 9.04
CA ILE A 142 3.82 18.94 9.08
C ILE A 142 2.34 19.19 9.39
N GLY A 143 1.47 18.67 8.53
CA GLY A 143 0.02 18.73 8.72
C GLY A 143 -0.48 17.78 9.80
N ASN A 144 -1.79 17.81 10.01
CA ASN A 144 -2.45 16.83 10.86
C ASN A 144 -2.40 15.44 10.21
N ILE A 145 -2.58 14.40 11.03
CA ILE A 145 -2.81 13.05 10.55
C ILE A 145 -4.10 13.06 9.72
N VAL A 146 -3.99 12.64 8.46
CA VAL A 146 -5.12 12.65 7.51
C VAL A 146 -5.77 11.27 7.44
N ASP A 147 -4.96 10.23 7.57
CA ASP A 147 -5.44 8.85 7.54
C ASP A 147 -4.61 7.96 8.47
N THR A 148 -5.25 6.94 9.02
CA THR A 148 -4.64 5.95 9.91
C THR A 148 -5.12 4.57 9.56
N PHE A 149 -4.19 3.72 9.18
CA PHE A 149 -4.41 2.31 8.94
C PHE A 149 -4.09 1.53 10.22
N GLN A 150 -5.01 0.67 10.66
CA GLN A 150 -4.79 -0.22 11.78
C GLN A 150 -4.44 -1.62 11.26
N PHE A 151 -3.30 -2.14 11.70
CA PHE A 151 -2.93 -3.53 11.49
C PHE A 151 -3.71 -4.37 12.50
N SER A 152 -4.70 -5.13 12.02
CA SER A 152 -5.30 -6.18 12.84
C SER A 152 -4.28 -7.31 13.02
N GLN A 153 -4.22 -7.93 14.20
CA GLN A 153 -3.35 -9.08 14.48
C GLN A 153 -3.60 -10.28 13.54
N THR A 154 -4.63 -10.20 12.69
CA THR A 154 -4.95 -11.13 11.60
C THR A 154 -4.43 -10.66 10.23
N GLN A 155 -3.29 -9.97 10.16
CA GLN A 155 -2.58 -9.67 8.91
C GLN A 155 -1.20 -10.36 8.84
N ILE A 156 -1.06 -11.47 9.58
CA ILE A 156 -0.52 -12.70 9.01
C ILE A 156 -1.78 -13.51 8.64
N SER A 157 -2.16 -13.48 7.36
CA SER A 157 -3.33 -14.14 6.76
C SER A 157 -4.73 -13.82 7.36
N GLY A 158 -5.56 -13.12 6.57
CA GLY A 158 -7.02 -13.33 6.50
C GLY A 158 -7.95 -12.55 7.46
N GLU A 159 -8.81 -11.73 6.86
CA GLU A 159 -10.23 -11.41 7.21
C GLU A 159 -10.66 -10.82 8.59
N THR A 160 -11.46 -9.73 8.53
CA THR A 160 -12.47 -9.15 9.48
C THR A 160 -12.01 -8.67 10.89
N ASP A 161 -12.61 -7.70 11.60
CA ASP A 161 -13.66 -6.66 11.46
C ASP A 161 -13.54 -5.74 12.74
N VAL A 162 -14.26 -4.60 12.79
CA VAL A 162 -14.93 -3.96 13.95
C VAL A 162 -14.67 -2.46 14.19
N THR A 163 -15.63 -1.66 13.67
CA THR A 163 -16.45 -0.54 14.23
C THR A 163 -15.91 0.68 15.01
N GLY A 164 -16.57 1.84 14.76
CA GLY A 164 -16.69 2.98 15.70
C GLY A 164 -17.61 4.15 15.25
N THR A 165 -18.90 4.07 15.64
CA THR A 165 -19.94 5.07 16.06
C THR A 165 -19.96 6.58 15.65
N GLY A 166 -21.18 7.08 15.33
CA GLY A 166 -21.59 8.51 15.48
C GLY A 166 -23.05 8.84 15.05
N GLU A 167 -23.80 9.50 15.93
CA GLU A 167 -25.26 9.77 16.03
C GLU A 167 -25.88 10.91 15.16
N GLU A 168 -27.15 10.77 14.70
CA GLU A 168 -28.36 11.60 15.05
C GLU A 168 -29.50 11.73 13.98
N THR A 169 -30.73 11.40 14.41
CA THR A 169 -32.09 11.90 14.07
C THR A 169 -32.74 11.64 12.70
N GLY A 170 -33.92 10.98 12.70
CA GLY A 170 -34.90 11.13 11.61
C GLY A 170 -35.90 9.99 11.32
N GLY A 171 -36.66 9.51 12.31
CA GLY A 171 -37.97 8.86 12.11
C GLY A 171 -38.10 7.74 11.07
N ALA A 172 -37.82 6.51 11.48
CA ALA A 172 -38.29 5.31 10.79
C ALA A 172 -38.76 4.27 11.82
N THR A 173 -39.77 3.51 11.47
CA THR A 173 -40.54 2.68 12.41
C THR A 173 -40.20 1.22 12.17
N CYS A 174 -39.39 0.67 13.07
CA CYS A 174 -38.95 -0.71 12.98
C CYS A 174 -40.11 -1.72 13.07
N GLY A 175 -40.19 -2.66 12.13
CA GLY A 175 -41.13 -3.77 12.02
C GLY A 175 -42.03 -3.76 10.77
N ASP A 176 -41.72 -2.96 9.75
CA ASP A 176 -42.51 -2.85 8.51
C ASP A 176 -41.92 -3.63 7.32
N HIS A 177 -40.86 -4.40 7.56
CA HIS A 177 -40.11 -5.22 6.59
C HIS A 177 -39.44 -4.40 5.46
N GLN A 178 -39.22 -3.10 5.64
CA GLN A 178 -38.54 -2.26 4.65
C GLN A 178 -37.32 -1.58 5.24
N CYS A 179 -36.12 -2.02 4.84
CA CYS A 179 -34.88 -1.37 5.24
C CYS A 179 -34.64 -0.06 4.46
N VAL A 180 -35.26 1.03 4.91
CA VAL A 180 -35.16 2.37 4.28
C VAL A 180 -34.48 3.37 5.22
N SER A 181 -33.66 4.27 4.67
CA SER A 181 -32.94 5.28 5.47
C SER A 181 -33.91 6.12 6.33
N PRO A 182 -33.66 6.30 7.65
CA PRO A 182 -32.41 6.02 8.38
C PRO A 182 -32.32 4.65 9.11
N GLU A 183 -33.12 3.65 8.75
CA GLU A 183 -33.00 2.30 9.30
C GLU A 183 -31.71 1.62 8.81
N ASN A 184 -31.00 0.98 9.73
CA ASN A 184 -29.82 0.18 9.48
C ASN A 184 -29.74 -0.95 10.50
N ALA A 185 -28.77 -1.86 10.35
CA ALA A 185 -28.70 -3.03 11.21
C ALA A 185 -28.48 -2.75 12.70
N ALA A 186 -27.98 -1.56 13.03
CA ALA A 186 -27.86 -1.11 14.41
C ALA A 186 -29.14 -0.42 14.93
N SER A 187 -29.91 0.25 14.06
CA SER A 187 -31.12 1.02 14.46
C SER A 187 -32.44 0.24 14.32
N CYS A 188 -32.51 -0.76 13.45
CA CYS A 188 -33.65 -1.66 13.29
C CYS A 188 -33.21 -3.04 12.79
N SER A 189 -32.71 -3.89 13.69
CA SER A 189 -32.23 -5.24 13.35
C SER A 189 -33.32 -6.21 12.89
N ALA A 190 -34.59 -5.82 13.00
CA ALA A 190 -35.74 -6.61 12.56
C ALA A 190 -35.92 -6.56 11.04
N ASP A 191 -35.75 -5.38 10.44
CA ASP A 191 -35.94 -5.16 9.00
C ASP A 191 -34.61 -4.99 8.26
N CYS A 192 -33.56 -4.51 8.94
CA CYS A 192 -32.21 -4.38 8.42
C CYS A 192 -31.28 -5.37 9.15
N ARG A 193 -30.93 -6.51 8.56
CA ARG A 193 -29.79 -7.33 9.03
C ARG A 193 -28.48 -6.84 8.43
N SER A 194 -27.35 -7.14 9.10
CA SER A 194 -26.01 -6.53 8.96
C SER A 194 -25.39 -6.51 7.55
N ASP A 195 -26.03 -7.13 6.56
CA ASP A 195 -25.46 -7.41 5.24
C ASP A 195 -26.36 -6.88 4.10
N ASN A 196 -27.28 -5.95 4.37
CA ASN A 196 -28.26 -5.45 3.39
C ASN A 196 -27.65 -4.49 2.35
N ILE A 197 -27.10 -5.06 1.27
CA ILE A 197 -27.06 -4.42 -0.05
C ILE A 197 -28.14 -5.12 -0.90
N GLY A 198 -29.38 -4.64 -0.82
CA GLY A 198 -30.33 -4.67 -1.93
C GLY A 198 -30.87 -6.01 -2.47
N GLY A 199 -31.15 -7.00 -1.62
CA GLY A 199 -31.83 -8.25 -2.01
C GLY A 199 -33.14 -8.50 -1.25
N VAL A 200 -34.12 -9.15 -1.88
CA VAL A 200 -35.41 -9.50 -1.26
C VAL A 200 -35.38 -10.98 -0.92
N CYS A 201 -35.13 -11.32 0.35
CA CYS A 201 -35.15 -12.72 0.78
C CYS A 201 -36.56 -13.36 0.66
N GLU A 202 -36.60 -14.68 0.52
CA GLU A 202 -37.77 -15.57 0.29
C GLU A 202 -38.36 -15.58 -1.13
N ASN A 203 -37.59 -15.19 -2.14
CA ASN A 203 -37.98 -15.28 -3.56
C ASN A 203 -37.43 -16.54 -4.28
N ASN A 204 -36.60 -17.37 -3.61
CA ASN A 204 -35.87 -18.53 -4.13
C ASN A 204 -34.87 -18.23 -5.27
N ILE A 205 -34.36 -17.00 -5.39
CA ILE A 205 -33.41 -16.58 -6.41
C ILE A 205 -32.29 -15.77 -5.73
N CYS A 206 -31.05 -16.26 -5.77
CA CYS A 206 -29.91 -15.54 -5.21
C CYS A 206 -29.49 -14.37 -6.11
N GLU A 207 -29.89 -13.15 -5.77
CA GLU A 207 -29.61 -11.92 -6.54
C GLU A 207 -28.29 -11.24 -6.13
N ALA A 208 -27.81 -10.29 -6.94
CA ALA A 208 -26.55 -9.60 -6.67
C ALA A 208 -26.64 -8.73 -5.39
N GLY A 209 -26.01 -9.19 -4.31
CA GLY A 209 -26.11 -8.58 -2.98
C GLY A 209 -26.61 -9.53 -1.89
N GLU A 210 -27.09 -10.71 -2.28
CA GLU A 210 -27.52 -11.79 -1.40
C GLU A 210 -26.41 -12.85 -1.24
N ASN A 211 -26.28 -13.45 -0.05
CA ASN A 211 -25.35 -14.54 0.23
C ASN A 211 -25.95 -15.53 1.24
N SER A 212 -25.24 -16.63 1.51
CA SER A 212 -25.69 -17.72 2.41
C SER A 212 -25.86 -17.30 3.87
N VAL A 213 -25.37 -16.11 4.25
CA VAL A 213 -25.55 -15.50 5.58
C VAL A 213 -26.71 -14.50 5.59
N SER A 214 -26.88 -13.72 4.52
CA SER A 214 -27.88 -12.65 4.42
C SER A 214 -29.27 -13.14 3.99
N CYS A 215 -29.35 -14.09 3.04
CA CYS A 215 -30.59 -14.72 2.58
C CYS A 215 -30.40 -16.26 2.47
N PRO A 216 -30.33 -16.99 3.60
CA PRO A 216 -30.01 -18.42 3.62
C PRO A 216 -31.04 -19.31 2.93
N ASN A 217 -32.29 -18.86 2.76
CA ASN A 217 -33.33 -19.64 2.03
C ASN A 217 -33.23 -19.49 0.51
N ASP A 218 -32.72 -18.36 0.00
CA ASP A 218 -32.62 -18.08 -1.44
C ASP A 218 -31.23 -18.40 -2.00
N CYS A 219 -30.21 -18.20 -1.16
CA CYS A 219 -28.82 -18.56 -1.41
C CYS A 219 -28.42 -19.85 -0.66
N ASN A 220 -29.36 -20.76 -0.40
CA ASN A 220 -29.06 -22.13 0.06
C ASN A 220 -28.26 -22.96 -0.96
N ASN A 221 -27.96 -22.39 -2.14
CA ASN A 221 -27.05 -22.94 -3.15
C ASN A 221 -25.55 -22.68 -2.85
N GLU A 222 -25.17 -22.45 -1.60
CA GLU A 222 -23.85 -22.88 -1.10
C GLU A 222 -23.89 -24.30 -0.51
N ASN A 223 -25.00 -25.01 -0.71
CA ASN A 223 -25.06 -26.45 -0.59
C ASN A 223 -24.44 -27.07 -1.86
N PRO A 224 -23.45 -27.96 -1.74
CA PRO A 224 -22.84 -28.58 -2.91
C PRO A 224 -23.87 -29.37 -3.74
N VAL A 225 -23.72 -29.32 -5.06
CA VAL A 225 -24.60 -30.01 -6.01
C VAL A 225 -24.26 -31.50 -6.00
N CYS A 226 -24.86 -32.27 -5.08
CA CYS A 226 -24.61 -33.70 -5.05
C CYS A 226 -25.33 -34.43 -6.20
N GLY A 227 -24.67 -35.42 -6.82
CA GLY A 227 -25.22 -36.32 -7.84
C GLY A 227 -24.72 -36.08 -9.26
N ASP A 228 -23.73 -35.21 -9.47
CA ASP A 228 -23.08 -34.97 -10.76
C ASP A 228 -21.78 -35.79 -10.96
N ALA A 229 -21.42 -36.62 -9.97
CA ALA A 229 -20.21 -37.44 -9.94
C ALA A 229 -18.89 -36.65 -9.98
N GLN A 230 -18.91 -35.35 -9.66
CA GLN A 230 -17.72 -34.55 -9.39
C GLN A 230 -17.64 -34.30 -7.88
N CYS A 231 -16.45 -34.18 -7.31
CA CYS A 231 -16.25 -33.84 -5.90
C CYS A 231 -15.35 -32.61 -5.85
N VAL A 232 -15.91 -31.43 -6.12
CA VAL A 232 -15.15 -30.17 -6.21
C VAL A 232 -15.54 -29.21 -5.09
N SER A 233 -14.61 -28.37 -4.62
CA SER A 233 -14.89 -27.42 -3.51
C SER A 233 -16.15 -26.59 -3.80
N PRO A 234 -17.15 -26.55 -2.90
CA PRO A 234 -17.11 -26.90 -1.46
C PRO A 234 -17.53 -28.35 -1.08
N GLU A 235 -17.56 -29.29 -2.02
CA GLU A 235 -17.88 -30.69 -1.75
C GLU A 235 -16.85 -31.40 -0.87
N SER A 236 -17.34 -32.28 -0.01
CA SER A 236 -16.55 -33.11 0.89
C SER A 236 -17.27 -34.44 1.12
N ILE A 237 -16.56 -35.45 1.63
CA ILE A 237 -17.20 -36.73 2.02
C ILE A 237 -18.37 -36.54 3.00
N SER A 238 -18.35 -35.46 3.79
CA SER A 238 -19.42 -35.09 4.73
C SER A 238 -20.58 -34.33 4.09
N SER A 239 -20.35 -33.59 3.00
CA SER A 239 -21.38 -32.76 2.36
C SER A 239 -21.99 -33.41 1.10
N CYS A 240 -21.21 -34.17 0.33
CA CYS A 240 -21.68 -34.99 -0.80
C CYS A 240 -21.01 -36.38 -0.80
N PRO A 241 -21.43 -37.31 0.07
CA PRO A 241 -20.84 -38.65 0.13
C PRO A 241 -21.05 -39.46 -1.16
N ALA A 242 -22.11 -39.20 -1.93
CA ALA A 242 -22.38 -39.94 -3.17
C ALA A 242 -21.29 -39.66 -4.22
N ASP A 243 -20.89 -38.41 -4.40
CA ASP A 243 -19.91 -38.01 -5.40
C ASP A 243 -18.47 -38.17 -4.88
N CYS A 244 -18.22 -37.82 -3.62
CA CYS A 244 -16.88 -37.91 -3.03
C CYS A 244 -16.45 -39.32 -2.57
N SER A 245 -17.36 -40.27 -2.34
CA SER A 245 -16.98 -41.65 -1.94
C SER A 245 -16.45 -42.51 -3.09
N THR A 246 -16.70 -42.09 -4.33
CA THR A 246 -16.27 -42.81 -5.54
C THR A 246 -15.21 -42.05 -6.34
N CYS A 247 -14.74 -40.93 -5.80
CA CYS A 247 -13.80 -40.09 -6.51
C CYS A 247 -12.41 -40.73 -6.59
N VAL A 248 -11.98 -41.05 -7.82
CA VAL A 248 -10.62 -41.52 -8.11
C VAL A 248 -9.78 -40.31 -8.47
N PRO A 249 -8.74 -39.96 -7.70
CA PRO A 249 -7.91 -38.79 -7.98
C PRO A 249 -7.22 -38.95 -9.33
N GLU A 250 -7.22 -37.89 -10.13
CA GLU A 250 -6.50 -37.88 -11.41
C GLU A 250 -4.99 -37.99 -11.12
N THR A 251 -4.34 -38.93 -11.78
CA THR A 251 -2.88 -39.07 -11.77
C THR A 251 -2.26 -38.07 -12.72
N CYS A 252 -1.00 -37.72 -12.50
CA CYS A 252 -0.22 -36.87 -13.42
C CYS A 252 -0.28 -37.36 -14.88
N ALA A 253 -0.29 -38.68 -15.09
CA ALA A 253 -0.42 -39.28 -16.41
C ALA A 253 -1.79 -39.03 -17.06
N GLU A 254 -2.87 -39.03 -16.27
CA GLU A 254 -4.25 -38.80 -16.76
C GLU A 254 -4.50 -37.34 -17.14
N ILE A 255 -3.79 -36.40 -16.50
CA ILE A 255 -3.82 -34.97 -16.84
C ILE A 255 -2.72 -34.55 -17.84
N GLU A 256 -1.99 -35.53 -18.42
CA GLU A 256 -0.88 -35.31 -19.36
C GLU A 256 0.26 -34.42 -18.81
N LYS A 257 0.45 -34.40 -17.49
CA LYS A 257 1.51 -33.64 -16.81
C LYS A 257 2.62 -34.57 -16.32
N GLN A 258 3.86 -34.10 -16.41
CA GLN A 258 5.06 -34.81 -15.93
C GLN A 258 5.60 -34.21 -14.63
N CYS A 259 5.31 -32.94 -14.36
CA CYS A 259 5.86 -32.18 -13.23
C CYS A 259 4.92 -31.01 -12.84
N GLY A 260 5.12 -30.46 -11.64
CA GLY A 260 4.38 -29.30 -11.14
C GLY A 260 3.12 -29.65 -10.35
N SER A 261 2.43 -28.61 -9.88
CA SER A 261 1.25 -28.71 -9.01
C SER A 261 -0.01 -28.28 -9.77
N TRP A 262 -1.02 -29.13 -9.85
CA TRP A 262 -2.19 -28.93 -10.71
C TRP A 262 -3.50 -29.11 -9.94
N SER A 263 -4.52 -28.29 -10.22
CA SER A 263 -5.85 -28.50 -9.63
C SER A 263 -6.50 -29.74 -10.23
N SER A 264 -7.00 -30.65 -9.39
CA SER A 264 -7.79 -31.79 -9.87
C SER A 264 -9.18 -31.30 -10.31
N ALA A 265 -9.63 -31.70 -11.50
CA ALA A 265 -10.94 -31.30 -12.03
C ALA A 265 -12.07 -32.17 -11.47
N ARG A 266 -11.74 -33.33 -10.89
CA ARG A 266 -12.70 -34.36 -10.48
C ARG A 266 -12.86 -34.51 -8.97
N CYS A 267 -11.78 -34.41 -8.20
CA CYS A 267 -11.80 -34.77 -6.77
C CYS A 267 -11.42 -33.63 -5.82
N GLY A 268 -11.34 -32.41 -6.34
CA GLY A 268 -10.84 -31.27 -5.58
C GLY A 268 -9.37 -31.45 -5.18
N GLY A 269 -8.76 -30.39 -4.68
CA GLY A 269 -7.36 -30.43 -4.24
C GLY A 269 -6.31 -30.39 -5.36
N THR A 270 -5.05 -30.51 -4.95
CA THR A 270 -3.87 -30.32 -5.80
C THR A 270 -3.18 -31.66 -6.08
N ILE A 271 -2.95 -31.95 -7.35
CA ILE A 271 -2.16 -33.06 -7.87
C ILE A 271 -0.70 -32.59 -7.93
N GLU A 272 0.14 -33.18 -7.08
CA GLU A 272 1.58 -32.92 -7.05
C GLU A 272 2.32 -33.93 -7.93
N CYS A 273 2.85 -33.47 -9.07
CA CYS A 273 3.65 -34.28 -9.96
C CYS A 273 5.13 -34.19 -9.61
N SER A 274 5.84 -35.31 -9.76
CA SER A 274 7.27 -35.41 -9.43
C SER A 274 8.09 -34.33 -10.12
N PRO A 275 9.18 -33.85 -9.48
CA PRO A 275 10.12 -32.96 -10.15
C PRO A 275 10.77 -33.66 -11.35
N CYS A 276 11.16 -32.87 -12.35
CA CYS A 276 11.84 -33.39 -13.53
C CYS A 276 13.20 -34.02 -13.18
N ALA A 277 13.70 -34.86 -14.09
CA ALA A 277 15.01 -35.47 -13.96
C ALA A 277 16.12 -34.40 -13.89
N SER A 278 17.27 -34.77 -13.32
CA SER A 278 18.42 -33.88 -13.15
C SER A 278 18.81 -33.16 -14.44
N GLY A 279 18.69 -31.82 -14.46
CA GLY A 279 19.04 -30.95 -15.60
C GLY A 279 17.86 -30.53 -16.47
N ASP A 280 16.65 -31.02 -16.17
CA ASP A 280 15.42 -30.61 -16.84
C ASP A 280 14.64 -29.63 -15.97
N TYR A 281 13.89 -28.72 -16.59
CA TYR A 281 12.97 -27.82 -15.91
C TYR A 281 11.53 -28.14 -16.28
N CYS A 282 10.62 -27.85 -15.35
CA CYS A 282 9.19 -27.98 -15.58
C CYS A 282 8.68 -26.74 -16.32
N THR A 283 8.03 -26.94 -17.47
CA THR A 283 7.34 -25.85 -18.17
C THR A 283 6.02 -25.50 -17.49
N ASP A 284 5.47 -24.33 -17.81
CA ASP A 284 4.12 -23.92 -17.39
C ASP A 284 3.00 -24.83 -17.93
N ASP A 285 3.32 -25.73 -18.87
CA ASP A 285 2.42 -26.77 -19.36
C ASP A 285 2.61 -28.11 -18.65
N GLY A 286 3.51 -28.18 -17.66
CA GLY A 286 3.84 -29.38 -16.89
C GLY A 286 4.63 -30.43 -17.65
N LYS A 287 5.43 -30.03 -18.64
CA LYS A 287 6.34 -30.92 -19.36
C LYS A 287 7.76 -30.73 -18.85
N CYS A 288 8.51 -31.82 -18.75
CA CYS A 288 9.93 -31.75 -18.48
C CYS A 288 10.69 -31.49 -19.79
N LEU A 289 11.38 -30.36 -19.85
CA LEU A 289 12.27 -30.03 -20.96
C LEU A 289 13.70 -29.91 -20.45
N GLN A 290 14.64 -30.39 -21.25
CA GLN A 290 16.07 -30.23 -20.99
C GLN A 290 16.41 -28.74 -20.89
N ASP A 291 16.96 -28.31 -19.74
CA ASP A 291 17.44 -26.95 -19.59
C ASP A 291 18.73 -26.84 -20.41
N ALA A 292 18.58 -26.39 -21.65
CA ALA A 292 19.68 -26.00 -22.50
C ALA A 292 19.91 -24.49 -22.38
N PRO A 293 21.17 -24.02 -22.39
CA PRO A 293 21.45 -22.61 -22.33
C PRO A 293 20.76 -21.89 -23.50
N LEU A 294 20.06 -20.80 -23.18
CA LEU A 294 19.41 -19.91 -24.15
C LEU A 294 20.41 -19.30 -25.12
N ASN A 295 21.64 -19.05 -24.64
CA ASN A 295 22.75 -18.50 -25.39
C ASN A 295 24.04 -18.86 -24.68
N PHE A 296 25.14 -18.93 -25.42
CA PHE A 296 26.47 -19.10 -24.84
C PHE A 296 27.48 -18.42 -25.75
N GLY A 297 28.60 -18.01 -25.17
CA GLY A 297 29.63 -17.30 -25.90
C GLY A 297 30.79 -16.88 -25.02
N THR A 298 31.60 -15.97 -25.54
CA THR A 298 32.72 -15.35 -24.82
C THR A 298 32.44 -13.88 -24.61
N ILE A 299 32.83 -13.37 -23.45
CA ILE A 299 32.74 -11.95 -23.13
C ILE A 299 33.76 -11.18 -23.98
N ASP A 300 33.34 -10.11 -24.62
CA ASP A 300 34.23 -9.25 -25.41
C ASP A 300 34.73 -8.07 -24.56
N GLY A 301 33.81 -7.31 -23.97
CA GLY A 301 34.09 -6.18 -23.10
C GLY A 301 33.38 -6.29 -21.75
N VAL A 302 33.97 -5.64 -20.74
CA VAL A 302 33.41 -5.56 -19.38
C VAL A 302 33.47 -4.13 -18.87
N TRP A 303 32.48 -3.72 -18.07
CA TRP A 303 32.43 -2.40 -17.47
C TRP A 303 31.75 -2.40 -16.10
N PRO A 304 32.26 -1.66 -15.10
CA PRO A 304 33.63 -1.12 -15.00
C PRO A 304 34.70 -2.22 -14.97
N ILE A 305 35.91 -1.92 -15.44
CA ILE A 305 37.02 -2.90 -15.45
C ILE A 305 37.43 -3.23 -14.01
N GLY A 306 37.58 -4.53 -13.69
CA GLY A 306 37.96 -5.03 -12.35
C GLY A 306 36.81 -5.10 -11.33
N ALA A 307 35.64 -4.58 -11.68
CA ALA A 307 34.42 -4.60 -10.88
C ALA A 307 33.21 -4.60 -11.84
N ALA A 308 33.18 -5.58 -12.73
CA ALA A 308 32.24 -5.58 -13.84
C ALA A 308 30.81 -5.73 -13.34
N LYS A 309 29.95 -4.84 -13.84
CA LYS A 309 28.49 -4.92 -13.69
C LYS A 309 27.79 -5.12 -15.05
N TYR A 310 28.51 -4.78 -16.11
CA TYR A 310 28.09 -4.91 -17.49
C TYR A 310 29.10 -5.74 -18.26
N PHE A 311 28.64 -6.52 -19.21
CA PHE A 311 29.49 -7.12 -20.21
C PHE A 311 28.78 -7.21 -21.56
N ASP A 312 29.56 -7.16 -22.63
CA ASP A 312 29.08 -7.33 -24.01
C ASP A 312 29.69 -8.58 -24.66
N SER A 313 29.02 -9.06 -25.70
CA SER A 313 29.44 -10.24 -26.46
C SER A 313 28.83 -10.21 -27.85
N GLU A 314 29.61 -10.60 -28.86
CA GLU A 314 29.16 -10.83 -30.23
C GLU A 314 28.15 -11.98 -30.35
N SER A 315 28.14 -12.91 -29.40
CA SER A 315 27.21 -14.04 -29.40
C SER A 315 25.81 -13.66 -28.90
N LEU A 316 25.64 -12.46 -28.33
CA LEU A 316 24.33 -11.99 -27.88
C LEU A 316 23.47 -11.51 -29.06
N PRO A 317 22.14 -11.71 -29.00
CA PRO A 317 21.22 -11.23 -30.04
C PRO A 317 21.28 -9.72 -30.18
N LYS A 318 21.28 -9.22 -31.42
CA LYS A 318 21.28 -7.77 -31.72
C LYS A 318 19.87 -7.19 -31.86
N THR A 319 18.87 -8.04 -32.06
CA THR A 319 17.48 -7.62 -32.20
C THR A 319 16.93 -7.15 -30.85
N PRO A 320 16.33 -5.94 -30.74
CA PRO A 320 15.79 -5.43 -29.47
C PRO A 320 14.80 -6.37 -28.78
N SER A 321 13.93 -7.04 -29.53
CA SER A 321 12.95 -7.99 -28.97
C SER A 321 13.59 -9.28 -28.44
N GLU A 322 14.70 -9.71 -29.01
CA GLU A 322 15.39 -10.93 -28.58
C GLU A 322 16.27 -10.66 -27.35
N ILE A 323 17.01 -9.54 -27.36
CA ILE A 323 17.89 -9.18 -26.24
C ILE A 323 17.11 -8.80 -24.98
N SER A 324 15.98 -8.09 -25.13
CA SER A 324 15.11 -7.75 -23.99
C SER A 324 14.50 -8.98 -23.32
N GLY A 325 14.37 -10.10 -24.04
CA GLY A 325 13.93 -11.39 -23.48
C GLY A 325 14.89 -11.99 -22.44
N TYR A 326 16.11 -11.45 -22.30
CA TYR A 326 17.09 -11.90 -21.32
C TYR A 326 16.95 -11.17 -19.97
N ILE A 327 16.13 -10.12 -19.89
CA ILE A 327 15.84 -9.44 -18.63
C ILE A 327 15.11 -10.41 -17.68
N GLY A 328 15.62 -10.54 -16.45
CA GLY A 328 15.11 -11.50 -15.46
C GLY A 328 15.58 -12.94 -15.65
N LYS A 329 16.36 -13.23 -16.71
CA LYS A 329 17.07 -14.49 -16.89
C LYS A 329 18.39 -14.48 -16.12
N TYR A 330 19.16 -15.57 -16.22
CA TYR A 330 20.39 -15.74 -15.45
C TYR A 330 21.58 -16.00 -16.36
N VAL A 331 22.76 -15.56 -15.96
CA VAL A 331 24.03 -15.84 -16.63
C VAL A 331 24.93 -16.65 -15.71
N LYS A 332 25.51 -17.73 -16.25
CA LYS A 332 26.52 -18.54 -15.61
C LYS A 332 27.85 -18.29 -16.29
N PHE A 333 28.88 -17.95 -15.51
CA PHE A 333 30.24 -17.88 -16.04
C PHE A 333 30.85 -19.28 -16.03
N ILE A 334 31.48 -19.69 -17.13
CA ILE A 334 32.06 -21.03 -17.30
C ILE A 334 33.56 -21.04 -17.03
N THR A 335 34.20 -19.89 -17.17
CA THR A 335 35.64 -19.71 -16.98
C THR A 335 35.93 -18.43 -16.21
N GLY A 336 37.13 -18.34 -15.62
CA GLY A 336 37.55 -17.17 -14.85
C GLY A 336 37.28 -17.32 -13.35
N SER A 337 37.44 -16.23 -12.61
CA SER A 337 37.27 -16.22 -11.14
C SER A 337 35.83 -16.45 -10.67
N GLU A 338 34.86 -16.22 -11.55
CA GLU A 338 33.43 -16.39 -11.26
C GLU A 338 32.88 -17.70 -11.84
N ALA A 339 33.74 -18.63 -12.27
CA ALA A 339 33.31 -19.87 -12.88
C ALA A 339 32.35 -20.66 -11.96
N GLY A 340 31.21 -21.07 -12.51
CA GLY A 340 30.14 -21.78 -11.81
C GLY A 340 29.08 -20.87 -11.18
N ASN A 341 29.37 -19.58 -11.01
CA ASN A 341 28.43 -18.65 -10.39
C ASN A 341 27.30 -18.25 -11.35
N CYS A 342 26.07 -18.45 -10.90
CA CYS A 342 24.86 -17.98 -11.57
C CYS A 342 24.50 -16.58 -11.05
N ARG A 343 24.11 -15.67 -11.94
CA ARG A 343 23.76 -14.28 -11.61
C ARG A 343 22.57 -13.80 -12.41
N LYS A 344 21.67 -13.04 -11.78
CA LYS A 344 20.52 -12.49 -12.48
C LYS A 344 20.90 -11.34 -13.42
N ILE A 345 20.25 -11.31 -14.58
CA ILE A 345 20.34 -10.24 -15.56
C ILE A 345 19.25 -9.21 -15.22
N GLU A 346 19.66 -8.01 -14.83
CA GLU A 346 18.75 -6.89 -14.51
C GLU A 346 18.35 -6.08 -15.75
N TYR A 347 19.23 -6.05 -16.74
CA TYR A 347 19.04 -5.23 -17.94
C TYR A 347 19.76 -5.83 -19.13
N ALA A 348 19.19 -5.67 -20.32
CA ALA A 348 19.72 -6.19 -21.57
C ALA A 348 19.30 -5.28 -22.72
N GLU A 349 20.27 -4.83 -23.53
CA GLU A 349 20.00 -3.92 -24.65
C GLU A 349 21.06 -4.10 -25.75
N ASN A 350 20.65 -3.84 -26.99
CA ASN A 350 21.58 -3.67 -28.10
C ASN A 350 22.02 -2.20 -28.20
N LEU A 351 23.32 -1.96 -28.11
CA LEU A 351 23.87 -0.64 -28.37
C LEU A 351 24.38 -0.61 -29.82
N ASN A 352 23.64 0.09 -30.67
CA ASN A 352 24.01 0.33 -32.07
C ASN A 352 24.39 1.80 -32.27
N VAL A 353 25.69 2.03 -32.35
CA VAL A 353 26.32 3.26 -32.80
C VAL A 353 26.87 3.00 -34.21
N PRO A 354 26.22 3.51 -35.27
CA PRO A 354 26.60 3.21 -36.65
C PRO A 354 28.09 3.47 -36.91
N GLY A 355 28.80 2.43 -37.34
CA GLY A 355 30.24 2.49 -37.68
C GLY A 355 31.20 2.50 -36.49
N VAL A 356 30.70 2.41 -35.25
CA VAL A 356 31.53 2.46 -34.04
C VAL A 356 31.30 1.23 -33.15
N TYR A 357 30.05 0.87 -32.90
CA TYR A 357 29.70 -0.16 -31.94
C TYR A 357 28.37 -0.79 -32.32
N ASP A 358 28.32 -2.10 -32.49
CA ASP A 358 27.07 -2.82 -32.74
C ASP A 358 27.12 -4.15 -31.99
N LYS A 359 26.96 -4.04 -30.66
CA LYS A 359 26.98 -5.17 -29.73
C LYS A 359 25.87 -5.01 -28.71
N SER A 360 25.39 -6.15 -28.26
CA SER A 360 24.47 -6.22 -27.14
C SER A 360 25.23 -6.41 -25.85
N TYR A 361 24.69 -5.82 -24.78
CA TYR A 361 25.29 -5.88 -23.46
C TYR A 361 24.24 -6.28 -22.42
N LEU A 362 24.71 -6.95 -21.38
CA LEU A 362 23.91 -7.38 -20.24
C LEU A 362 24.41 -6.67 -18.98
N ARG A 363 23.48 -6.28 -18.11
CA ARG A 363 23.76 -5.81 -16.76
C ARG A 363 23.39 -6.89 -15.76
N ILE A 364 24.31 -7.18 -14.86
CA ILE A 364 24.17 -8.20 -13.83
C ILE A 364 23.78 -7.54 -12.49
N GLU A 365 23.01 -8.25 -11.66
CA GLU A 365 22.52 -7.78 -10.35
C GLU A 365 23.63 -7.32 -9.40
N VAL A 366 24.73 -8.07 -9.35
CA VAL A 366 25.87 -7.80 -8.47
C VAL A 366 27.13 -7.58 -9.29
N VAL A 367 28.07 -6.87 -8.68
CA VAL A 367 29.41 -6.70 -9.21
C VAL A 367 30.12 -8.06 -9.19
N VAL A 368 30.75 -8.41 -10.31
CA VAL A 368 31.46 -9.68 -10.50
C VAL A 368 32.86 -9.44 -11.06
N ASN A 369 33.80 -10.34 -10.74
CA ASN A 369 35.15 -10.28 -11.28
C ASN A 369 35.25 -11.14 -12.55
N ILE A 370 34.84 -10.55 -13.68
CA ILE A 370 34.89 -11.14 -15.02
C ILE A 370 35.76 -10.29 -15.95
N ASN A 371 36.36 -10.93 -16.94
CA ASN A 371 37.23 -10.29 -17.93
C ASN A 371 36.82 -10.69 -19.35
N GLY A 372 37.23 -9.87 -20.32
CA GLY A 372 37.17 -10.25 -21.73
C GLY A 372 37.86 -11.60 -21.96
N GLY A 373 37.21 -12.45 -22.76
CA GLY A 373 37.59 -13.84 -23.02
C GLY A 373 36.97 -14.87 -22.07
N ASN A 374 36.28 -14.48 -21.00
CA ASN A 374 35.58 -15.45 -20.16
C ASN A 374 34.34 -16.02 -20.88
N GLY A 375 34.16 -17.34 -20.83
CA GLY A 375 32.97 -18.01 -21.34
C GLY A 375 31.77 -17.81 -20.44
N TYR A 376 30.58 -17.66 -21.03
CA TYR A 376 29.32 -17.54 -20.33
C TYR A 376 28.21 -18.36 -21.00
N GLU A 377 27.18 -18.67 -20.23
CA GLU A 377 25.94 -19.29 -20.68
C GLU A 377 24.75 -18.54 -20.06
N VAL A 378 23.67 -18.34 -20.82
CA VAL A 378 22.43 -17.71 -20.36
C VAL A 378 21.37 -18.78 -20.14
N TRP A 379 20.67 -18.70 -19.01
CA TRP A 379 19.78 -19.73 -18.50
C TRP A 379 18.43 -19.16 -18.10
N ARG A 380 17.39 -20.00 -18.13
CA ARG A 380 16.03 -19.59 -17.72
C ARG A 380 15.88 -19.49 -16.21
N SER A 381 16.58 -20.37 -15.50
CA SER A 381 16.43 -20.64 -14.07
C SER A 381 17.59 -20.04 -13.26
N SER A 382 17.33 -19.75 -11.98
CA SER A 382 18.35 -19.29 -11.02
C SER A 382 19.39 -20.35 -10.67
N SER A 383 19.13 -21.61 -11.03
CA SER A 383 20.09 -22.69 -10.86
C SER A 383 21.10 -22.77 -11.99
N CYS A 384 20.91 -22.02 -13.09
CA CYS A 384 21.75 -22.07 -14.29
C CYS A 384 22.11 -23.50 -14.74
N GLY A 385 21.08 -24.33 -14.93
CA GLY A 385 21.20 -25.75 -15.28
C GLY A 385 21.59 -26.67 -14.12
N GLY A 386 21.68 -26.14 -12.90
CA GLY A 386 21.80 -26.92 -11.67
C GLY A 386 20.46 -27.46 -11.18
N ILE A 387 20.51 -28.49 -10.34
CA ILE A 387 19.35 -28.99 -9.61
C ILE A 387 19.06 -27.98 -8.49
N ALA A 388 17.82 -27.50 -8.40
CA ALA A 388 17.35 -26.66 -7.29
C ALA A 388 17.17 -27.49 -6.01
#